data_AF-A0A9D6YMZ5-F1
#
_entry.id   AF-A0A9D6YMZ5-F1
#
_cell.length_a   1.000
_cell.length_b   1.000
_cell.length_c   1.000
_cell.angle_alpha   90.00
_cell.angle_beta   90.00
_cell.angle_gamma   90.00
#
_symmetry.space_group_name_H-M   'P 1'
#
loop_
_entity.id
_entity.type
_entity.pdbx_description
1 polymer ?
#
loop_
_entity_poly.entity_id
_entity_poly.type
_entity_poly.pdbx_seq_one_letter_code
_entity_poly.pdbx_strand_id
1 'polypeptide(L)' 'MEKKKDYEDLTIEKVKSFKGFENISDEEAANIAYSLKQFSLLTYRYYTRQKQKEAVQEPSNSDNRT' A
#
# COMPACT_ATOMS: atom_id res chain seq x y z
N MET A 1 -12.32 17.49 7.98
CA MET A 1 -10.85 17.34 7.98
C MET A 1 -10.54 15.88 8.25
N GLU A 2 -10.17 15.11 7.24
CA GLU A 2 -9.69 13.74 7.45
C GLU A 2 -8.39 13.82 8.25
N LYS A 3 -8.36 13.16 9.42
CA LYS A 3 -7.11 12.99 10.18
C LYS A 3 -6.17 12.20 9.29
N LYS A 4 -5.06 12.81 8.85
CA LYS A 4 -3.92 12.04 8.34
C LYS A 4 -3.55 11.06 9.45
N LYS A 5 -3.83 9.78 9.24
CA LYS A 5 -3.18 8.73 10.03
C LYS A 5 -1.70 8.83 9.68
N ASP A 6 -0.89 9.25 10.64
CA ASP A 6 0.55 9.10 10.53
C ASP A 6 0.80 7.59 10.44
N TYR A 7 1.09 7.11 9.24
CA TYR A 7 1.49 5.74 9.02
C TYR A 7 2.90 5.61 9.55
N GLU A 8 3.05 4.99 10.73
CA GLU A 8 4.37 4.63 11.24
C GLU A 8 5.03 3.64 10.27
N ASP A 9 6.29 3.90 9.95
CA ASP A 9 7.11 2.95 9.19
C ASP A 9 7.27 1.65 9.99
N LEU A 10 7.35 0.53 9.28
CA LEU A 10 7.58 -0.77 9.90
C LEU A 10 9.01 -0.82 10.48
N THR A 11 9.15 -0.84 11.80
CA THR A 11 10.45 -0.86 12.48
C THR A 11 11.05 -2.26 12.58
N ILE A 12 12.36 -2.34 12.86
CA ILE A 12 13.07 -3.60 13.10
C ILE A 12 12.45 -4.36 14.28
N GLU A 13 12.16 -3.68 15.39
CA GLU A 13 11.56 -4.28 16.58
C GLU A 13 10.17 -4.85 16.24
N LYS A 14 9.43 -4.14 15.38
CA LYS A 14 8.12 -4.61 14.94
C LYS A 14 8.25 -5.86 14.07
N VAL A 15 9.23 -5.92 13.15
CA VAL A 15 9.50 -7.13 12.36
C VAL A 15 9.85 -8.30 13.27
N LYS A 16 10.74 -8.10 14.25
CA LYS A 16 11.15 -9.16 15.19
C LYS A 16 10.04 -9.58 16.15
N SER A 17 8.99 -8.78 16.32
CA SER A 17 7.82 -9.15 17.12
C SER A 17 6.91 -10.21 16.47
N PHE A 18 7.10 -10.49 15.17
CA PHE A 18 6.30 -11.51 14.47
C PHE A 18 6.82 -12.92 14.77
N LYS A 19 5.87 -13.84 14.97
CA LYS A 19 6.18 -15.25 15.22
C LYS A 19 7.01 -15.84 14.07
N GLY A 20 8.15 -16.42 14.40
CA GLY A 20 9.10 -17.00 13.43
C GLY A 20 10.17 -16.04 12.94
N PHE A 21 10.18 -14.78 13.41
CA PHE A 21 11.17 -13.76 13.07
C PHE A 21 11.91 -13.22 14.30
N GLU A 22 11.75 -13.83 15.48
CA GLU A 22 12.28 -13.32 16.74
C GLU A 22 13.82 -13.27 16.76
N ASN A 23 14.46 -14.23 16.08
CA ASN A 23 15.90 -14.47 16.14
C ASN A 23 16.66 -14.06 14.87
N ILE A 24 16.03 -13.35 13.93
CA ILE A 24 16.72 -12.87 12.72
C ILE A 24 17.68 -11.72 13.06
N SER A 25 18.67 -11.49 12.20
CA SER A 25 19.57 -10.33 12.34
C SER A 25 18.83 -9.00 12.12
N ASP A 26 19.38 -7.90 12.65
CA ASP A 26 18.84 -6.56 12.38
C ASP A 26 18.89 -6.22 10.88
N GLU A 27 19.92 -6.71 10.18
CA GLU A 27 20.06 -6.56 8.73
C GLU A 27 18.93 -7.27 7.97
N GLU A 28 18.62 -8.52 8.31
CA GLU A 28 17.49 -9.25 7.74
C GLU A 28 16.16 -8.55 8.05
N ALA A 29 15.96 -8.10 9.29
CA ALA A 29 14.76 -7.38 9.69
C ALA A 29 14.59 -6.07 8.89
N ALA A 30 15.67 -5.30 8.70
CA ALA A 30 15.67 -4.08 7.89
C ALA A 30 15.35 -4.39 6.42
N ASN A 31 15.93 -5.45 5.86
CA ASN A 31 15.65 -5.89 4.49
C ASN A 31 14.20 -6.31 4.29
N ILE A 32 13.60 -7.00 5.27
CA ILE A 32 12.18 -7.37 5.26
C ILE A 32 11.31 -6.10 5.28
N ALA A 33 11.58 -5.17 6.21
CA ALA A 33 10.82 -3.94 6.32
C ALA A 33 10.86 -3.12 5.02
N TYR A 34 12.06 -2.98 4.43
CA TYR A 34 12.24 -2.31 3.15
C TYR A 34 11.47 -3.01 2.02
N SER A 35 11.56 -4.33 1.92
CA SER A 35 10.90 -5.11 0.87
C SER A 35 9.37 -4.98 0.93
N LEU A 36 8.80 -5.04 2.13
CA LEU A 36 7.36 -4.85 2.35
C LEU A 36 6.92 -3.42 2.00
N LYS A 37 7.74 -2.41 2.30
CA LYS A 37 7.48 -1.02 1.90
C LYS A 37 7.45 -0.87 0.38
N GLN A 38 8.43 -1.45 -0.33
CA GLN A 38 8.44 -1.40 -1.80
C GLN A 38 7.25 -2.13 -2.41
N PHE A 39 6.92 -3.31 -1.89
CA PHE A 39 5.78 -4.08 -2.37
C PHE A 39 4.44 -3.36 -2.15
N SER A 40 4.25 -2.76 -0.97
CA SER A 40 3.02 -2.00 -0.68
C SER A 40 2.89 -0.75 -1.57
N LEU A 41 3.98 -0.01 -1.81
CA LEU A 41 4.00 1.11 -2.75
C LEU A 41 3.66 0.69 -4.18
N LEU A 42 4.23 -0.42 -4.64
CA LEU A 42 3.95 -0.97 -5.98
C LEU A 42 2.48 -1.34 -6.10
N THR A 43 1.95 -2.07 -5.11
CA THR A 43 0.56 -2.52 -5.07
C THR A 43 -0.40 -1.34 -5.04
N TYR A 44 -0.14 -0.33 -4.21
CA TYR A 44 -0.95 0.89 -4.13
C TYR A 44 -0.98 1.64 -5.47
N ARG A 45 0.19 1.80 -6.12
CA ARG A 45 0.28 2.44 -7.44
C ARG A 45 -0.49 1.66 -8.49
N TYR A 46 -0.38 0.33 -8.49
CA TYR A 46 -1.11 -0.54 -9.40
C TYR A 46 -2.62 -0.39 -9.21
N TYR A 47 -3.10 -0.54 -7.97
CA TYR A 47 -4.52 -0.41 -7.62
C TYR A 47 -5.08 0.97 -8.01
N THR A 48 -4.36 2.04 -7.67
CA THR A 48 -4.78 3.41 -7.99
C THR A 48 -4.90 3.62 -9.50
N ARG A 49 -3.96 3.07 -10.30
CA ARG A 49 -4.02 3.13 -11.76
C ARG A 49 -5.20 2.35 -12.32
N GLN A 50 -5.55 1.20 -11.75
CA GLN A 50 -6.72 0.44 -12.21
C GLN A 50 -8.02 1.19 -11.89
N LYS A 51 -8.17 1.69 -10.67
CA LYS A 51 -9.34 2.49 -10.28
C LYS A 51 -9.52 3.74 -11.16
N GLN A 52 -8.42 4.40 -11.54
CA GLN A 52 -8.47 5.53 -12.47
C GLN A 52 -8.92 5.13 -13.88
N LYS A 53 -8.53 3.95 -14.36
CA LYS A 53 -8.99 3.45 -15.67
C LYS A 53 -10.47 3.10 -15.66
N GLU A 54 -10.96 2.52 -14.56
CA GLU A 54 -12.39 2.23 -14.37
C GLU A 54 -13.21 3.52 -14.32
N ALA A 55 -12.74 4.55 -13.60
CA ALA A 55 -13.43 5.85 -13.51
C ALA A 55 -13.46 6.64 -14.82
N VAL A 56 -12.50 6.42 -15.73
CA VAL A 56 -12.46 7.04 -17.07
C VAL A 56 -13.31 6.27 -18.09
N GLN A 57 -13.74 5.05 -17.77
CA GLN A 57 -14.57 4.19 -18.63
C GLN A 57 -16.06 4.22 -18.28
N GLU A 58 -16.55 5.11 -17.42
CA GLU A 58 -17.97 5.45 -17.41
C GLU A 58 -18.24 6.45 -18.56
N PRO A 59 -18.81 6.02 -19.71
CA PRO A 59 -19.39 6.96 -20.64
C PRO A 59 -20.60 7.61 -19.97
N SER A 60 -20.61 8.93 -20.00
CA SER A 60 -21.78 9.77 -19.83
C SER A 60 -22.93 9.25 -20.69
N ASN A 61 -23.84 8.46 -20.11
CA ASN A 61 -25.10 8.13 -20.74
C ASN A 61 -26.18 9.02 -20.15
N SER A 62 -26.09 10.31 -20.47
CA SER A 62 -27.23 11.22 -20.38
C SER A 62 -27.12 12.21 -21.53
N ASP A 63 -27.47 11.75 -22.73
CA ASP A 63 -27.94 12.66 -23.76
C ASP A 63 -29.22 12.12 -24.39
N ASN A 64 -30.25 12.96 -24.26
CA ASN A 64 -31.43 13.14 -25.10
C ASN A 64 -32.54 12.07 -25.15
N ARG A 65 -33.67 12.42 -24.53
CA ARG A 65 -35.00 12.31 -25.17
C ARG A 65 -35.87 13.52 -24.81
N THR A 66 -35.99 14.39 -25.83
CA THR A 66 -37.15 15.18 -26.30
C THR A 66 -37.96 16.00 -25.31
#